data_AF-A0A9E2I077-F1
#
_entry.id   AF-A0A9E2I077-F1
#
_cell.length_a   1.000
_cell.length_b   1.000
_cell.length_c   1.000
_cell.angle_alpha   90.00
_cell.angle_beta   90.00
_cell.angle_gamma   90.00
#
_symmetry.space_group_name_H-M   'P 1'
#
loop_
_entity.id
_entity.type
_entity.pdbx_description
1 polymer ?
#
loop_
_entity_poly.entity_id
_entity_poly.type
_entity_poly.pdbx_seq_one_letter_code
_entity_poly.pdbx_strand_id
1 'polypeptide(L)'
;MQLDLTRGNIRDHMKTLAIPATVGFLFHTLYNVTDTFFAGQISTQALAALSLSFPVFFMVIAVAAGMSEALTALVGNALGEN
;
A
#
# COMPACT_ATOMS: atom_id res chain seq x y z
N MET A 1 17.15 -11.00 12.51
CA MET A 1 16.33 -11.61 13.56
C MET A 1 14.95 -11.80 12.97
N GLN A 2 14.53 -13.04 12.69
CA GLN A 2 13.26 -13.33 12.02
C GLN A 2 12.15 -13.19 13.08
N LEU A 3 11.25 -12.22 12.91
CA LEU A 3 10.11 -12.03 13.81
C LEU A 3 9.12 -13.16 13.59
N ASP A 4 9.07 -14.11 14.51
CA ASP A 4 8.05 -15.17 14.52
C ASP A 4 6.73 -14.60 15.02
N LEU A 5 5.78 -14.45 14.10
CA LEU A 5 4.45 -13.91 14.37
C LEU A 5 3.45 -14.99 14.82
N THR A 6 3.85 -16.27 14.82
CA THR A 6 2.98 -17.41 15.19
C THR A 6 2.92 -17.65 16.68
N ARG A 7 3.87 -17.08 17.45
CA ARG A 7 4.00 -17.26 18.90
C ARG A 7 4.01 -15.91 19.61
N GLY A 8 3.31 -15.81 20.74
CA GLY A 8 3.31 -14.61 21.59
C GLY A 8 1.99 -13.84 21.62
N ASN A 9 2.03 -12.58 22.06
CA ASN A 9 0.83 -11.77 22.28
C ASN A 9 0.36 -11.10 20.97
N ILE A 10 -0.87 -11.42 20.56
CA ILE A 10 -1.51 -10.88 19.35
C ILE A 10 -1.52 -9.34 19.36
N ARG A 11 -1.78 -8.70 20.51
CA ARG A 11 -1.85 -7.23 20.62
C ARG A 11 -0.51 -6.59 20.27
N ASP A 12 0.60 -7.18 20.70
CA ASP A 12 1.93 -6.62 20.46
C ASP A 12 2.35 -6.84 19.00
N HIS A 13 2.04 -8.00 18.43
CA HIS A 13 2.23 -8.27 17.00
C HIS A 13 1.44 -7.32 16.11
N MET A 14 0.17 -7.08 16.45
CA MET A 14 -0.66 -6.11 15.74
C MET A 14 -0.07 -4.71 15.77
N LYS A 15 0.48 -4.25 16.91
CA LYS A 15 1.14 -2.94 16.98
C LYS A 15 2.41 -2.89 16.13
N THR A 16 3.26 -3.92 16.22
CA THR A 16 4.52 -4.00 15.48
C THR A 16 4.30 -4.01 13.95
N LEU A 17 3.16 -4.54 13.48
CA LEU A 17 2.80 -4.53 12.05
C LEU A 17 2.01 -3.27 11.65
N ALA A 18 0.94 -2.94 12.40
CA ALA A 18 -0.01 -1.90 12.01
C ALA A 18 0.60 -0.49 12.10
N ILE A 19 1.46 -0.22 13.09
CA ILE A 19 2.08 1.10 13.26
C ILE A 19 2.94 1.47 12.04
N PRO A 20 3.98 0.68 11.66
CA PRO A 20 4.79 1.03 10.50
C PRO A 20 3.99 1.01 9.19
N ALA A 21 3.05 0.07 9.02
CA ALA A 21 2.18 0.04 7.84
C ALA A 21 1.35 1.33 7.72
N THR A 22 0.67 1.74 8.79
CA THR A 22 -0.17 2.94 8.81
C THR A 22 0.66 4.20 8.58
N VAL A 23 1.85 4.30 9.18
CA VAL A 23 2.77 5.42 8.92
C VAL A 23 3.16 5.46 7.44
N GLY A 24 3.49 4.32 6.84
CA GLY A 24 3.76 4.23 5.40
C GLY A 24 2.59 4.70 4.55
N PHE A 25 1.37 4.23 4.85
CA PHE A 25 0.15 4.66 4.14
C PHE A 25 -0.16 6.15 4.31
N LEU A 26 0.12 6.72 5.49
CA LEU A 26 -0.01 8.16 5.74
C LEU A 26 0.90 8.95 4.80
N PHE A 27 2.19 8.62 4.75
CA PHE A 27 3.14 9.30 3.87
C PHE A 27 2.83 9.08 2.38
N HIS A 28 2.38 7.88 2.00
CA HIS A 28 1.92 7.62 0.64
C HIS A 28 0.73 8.53 0.27
N THR A 29 -0.24 8.69 1.16
CA THR A 29 -1.38 9.60 0.93
C THR A 29 -0.93 11.05 0.83
N LEU A 30 -0.06 11.50 1.74
CA LEU A 30 0.51 12.85 1.72
C LEU A 30 1.28 13.12 0.42
N TYR A 31 2.06 12.15 -0.06
CA TYR A 31 2.74 12.24 -1.34
C TYR A 31 1.76 12.49 -2.49
N ASN A 32 0.67 11.71 -2.58
CA ASN A 32 -0.34 11.91 -3.64
C ASN A 32 -0.98 13.30 -3.58
N VAL A 33 -1.26 13.81 -2.37
CA VAL A 33 -1.80 15.16 -2.17
C VAL A 33 -0.80 16.22 -2.62
N THR A 34 0.45 16.11 -2.18
CA THR A 34 1.52 17.05 -2.53
C THR A 34 1.78 17.05 -4.04
N ASP A 35 1.88 15.89 -4.66
CA ASP A 35 2.07 15.73 -6.11
C ASP A 35 0.95 16.42 -6.90
N THR A 36 -0.31 16.12 -6.57
CA THR A 36 -1.48 16.71 -7.23
C THR A 36 -1.53 18.23 -7.04
N PHE A 37 -1.20 18.72 -5.83
CA PHE A 37 -1.17 20.16 -5.53
C PHE A 37 -0.15 20.88 -6.40
N PHE A 38 1.09 20.38 -6.47
CA PHE A 38 2.14 21.00 -7.29
C PHE A 38 1.88 20.85 -8.79
N ALA A 39 1.34 19.73 -9.26
CA ALA A 39 0.92 19.57 -10.65
C ALA A 39 -0.13 20.60 -11.06
N GLY A 40 -1.09 20.90 -10.16
CA GLY A 40 -2.06 21.97 -10.36
C GLY A 40 -1.46 23.38 -10.43
N GLN A 41 -0.32 23.61 -9.76
CA GLN A 41 0.41 24.88 -9.85
C GLN A 41 1.18 25.03 -11.17
N ILE A 42 1.52 23.92 -11.86
CA ILE A 42 2.24 23.97 -13.15
C ILE A 42 1.28 24.41 -14.27
N SER A 43 0.16 23.71 -14.44
CA SER A 43 -0.86 24.02 -15.44
C SER A 43 -2.13 23.22 -15.19
N THR A 44 -3.29 23.79 -15.54
CA THR A 44 -4.58 23.08 -15.56
C THR A 44 -4.55 21.87 -16.48
N GLN A 45 -3.78 21.93 -17.58
CA GLN A 45 -3.61 20.83 -18.52
C GLN A 45 -2.83 19.66 -17.91
N ALA A 46 -1.81 19.96 -17.09
CA ALA A 46 -1.03 18.93 -16.39
C ALA A 46 -1.89 18.18 -15.37
N LEU A 47 -2.70 18.92 -14.59
CA LEU A 47 -3.64 18.33 -13.63
C LEU A 47 -4.71 17.47 -14.34
N ALA A 48 -5.27 17.95 -15.45
CA ALA A 48 -6.24 17.19 -16.23
C ALA A 48 -5.65 15.90 -16.82
N ALA A 49 -4.39 15.94 -17.29
CA ALA A 49 -3.70 14.77 -17.81
C ALA A 49 -3.48 13.69 -16.74
N LEU A 50 -3.16 14.08 -15.50
CA LEU A 50 -3.07 13.15 -14.36
C LEU A 50 -4.41 12.44 -14.10
N SER A 51 -5.50 13.19 -14.04
CA SER A 51 -6.83 12.62 -13.83
C SER A 51 -7.26 11.69 -14.96
N LEU A 52 -6.94 12.02 -16.22
CA LEU A 52 -7.26 11.19 -17.38
C LEU A 52 -6.43 9.89 -17.40
N SER A 53 -5.20 9.93 -16.91
CA SER A 53 -4.30 8.76 -16.85
C SER A 53 -4.63 7.82 -15.68
N PHE A 54 -5.35 8.31 -14.67
CA PHE A 54 -5.64 7.58 -13.43
C PHE A 54 -6.28 6.21 -13.65
N PRO A 55 -7.29 6.02 -14.53
CA PRO A 55 -7.88 4.69 -14.77
C PRO A 55 -6.88 3.66 -15.30
N VAL A 56 -5.95 4.08 -16.18
CA VAL A 56 -4.91 3.20 -16.71
C VAL A 56 -3.91 2.82 -15.62
N PHE A 57 -3.50 3.79 -14.82
CA PHE A 57 -2.63 3.54 -13.68
C PHE A 57 -3.28 2.62 -12.64
N PHE A 58 -4.58 2.82 -12.36
CA PHE A 58 -5.35 1.98 -11.46
C PHE A 58 -5.41 0.52 -11.93
N MET A 59 -5.56 0.26 -13.23
CA MET A 59 -5.53 -1.11 -13.76
C MET A 59 -4.19 -1.81 -13.47
N VAL A 60 -3.06 -1.11 -13.63
CA VAL A 60 -1.73 -1.66 -13.32
C VAL A 60 -1.60 -1.98 -11.83
N ILE A 61 -2.02 -1.05 -10.96
CA ILE A 61 -2.02 -1.26 -9.51
C ILE A 61 -2.91 -2.44 -9.14
N ALA A 62 -4.12 -2.53 -9.69
CA ALA A 62 -5.08 -3.58 -9.36
C ALA A 62 -4.51 -4.98 -9.65
N VAL A 63 -3.85 -5.16 -10.78
CA VAL A 63 -3.20 -6.43 -11.15
C VAL A 63 -2.04 -6.75 -10.20
N ALA A 64 -1.18 -5.77 -9.93
CA ALA A 64 -0.04 -5.95 -9.03
C ALA A 64 -0.47 -6.26 -7.59
N ALA A 65 -1.44 -5.50 -7.06
CA ALA A 65 -2.01 -5.68 -5.73
C ALA A 65 -2.71 -7.03 -5.61
N GLY A 66 -3.53 -7.41 -6.59
CA GLY A 66 -4.21 -8.71 -6.58
C GLY A 66 -3.25 -9.90 -6.51
N MET A 67 -2.14 -9.85 -7.27
CA MET A 67 -1.10 -10.88 -7.18
C MET A 67 -0.37 -10.86 -5.83
N SER A 68 -0.02 -9.66 -5.32
CA SER A 68 0.64 -9.50 -4.02
C SER A 68 -0.21 -10.06 -2.88
N GLU A 69 -1.51 -9.78 -2.88
CA GLU A 69 -2.45 -10.28 -1.87
C GLU A 69 -2.65 -11.79 -1.99
N ALA A 70 -2.78 -12.33 -3.21
CA ALA A 70 -2.88 -13.77 -3.45
C ALA A 70 -1.65 -14.53 -2.90
N LEU A 71 -0.45 -14.01 -3.16
CA LEU A 71 0.80 -14.59 -2.63
C LEU A 71 0.86 -14.49 -1.11
N THR A 72 0.49 -13.35 -0.54
CA THR A 72 0.46 -13.14 0.92
C THR A 72 -0.49 -14.12 1.59
N ALA A 73 -1.68 -14.32 1.02
CA ALA A 73 -2.66 -15.29 1.52
C ALA A 73 -2.17 -16.73 1.43
N LEU A 74 -1.55 -17.13 0.32
CA LEU A 74 -1.02 -18.48 0.13
C LEU A 74 0.11 -18.78 1.11
N VAL A 75 1.08 -17.87 1.23
CA VAL A 75 2.21 -18.02 2.15
C VAL A 75 1.74 -17.98 3.61
N GLY A 76 0.80 -17.09 3.94
CA GLY A 76 0.21 -17.02 5.27
C GLY A 76 -0.49 -18.32 5.69
N ASN A 77 -1.24 -18.94 4.78
CA ASN A 77 -1.85 -20.25 5.03
C ASN A 77 -0.79 -21.35 5.21
N ALA A 78 0.19 -21.44 4.31
CA ALA A 78 1.24 -22.47 4.40
C ALA A 78 2.08 -22.36 5.67
N LEU A 79 2.36 -21.15 6.14
CA LEU A 79 3.06 -20.91 7.41
C LEU A 79 2.21 -21.22 8.64
N GLY A 80 0.88 -21.09 8.54
CA GLY A 80 -0.06 -21.37 9.63
C GLY A 80 -0.53 -22.82 9.72
N GLU A 81 -0.29 -23.64 8.69
CA GLU A 81 -0.64 -25.07 8.67
C GLU A 81 0.29 -25.95 9.53
N ASN A 82 1.50 -25.45 9.85
CA ASN A 82 2.50 -26.13 10.68
C ASN A 82 2.48 -25.64 12.14
#